data_AF-A0A4R7C7A6-F1
#
_entry.id   AF-A0A4R7C7A6-F1
#
_cell.length_a   1.000
_cell.length_b   1.000
_cell.length_c   1.000
_cell.angle_alpha   90.00
_cell.angle_beta   90.00
_cell.angle_gamma   90.00
#
_symmetry.space_group_name_H-M   'P 1'
#
loop_
_entity.id
_entity.type
_entity.pdbx_description
1 polymer ?
#
loop_
_entity_poly.entity_id
_entity_poly.type
_entity_poly.pdbx_seq_one_letter_code
_entity_poly.pdbx_strand_id
1 'polypeptide(L)'
;MTVIYKICPASAWQEARQARVFRGSPVDLADGFIHFSTAVQVADTAAKHFAGQDDLLLVAVRAEPLGKALRYEASRGGDLFPHLYGDLPLTAVRSAVPLPLGPDGRHAFPAEVTAPKPFDPAEEGWVEAFSDNYLSLVGPIWARPDETDNPPGQRRFGFLAEERHLNRNGMVHGGMVMTFADHALGLAARSVNRTHAQATVQLDTAFLSGVEEGEFVEARCRMLRETKSILFMSAEIAVGDRAVANATGLWKIRGPEATPRGSI
;
A
#
# COMPACT_ATOMS: atom_id res chain seq x y z
N MET A 1 -13.98 -3.82 0.83
CA MET A 1 -15.28 -3.45 0.25
C MET A 1 -15.04 -2.26 -0.67
N THR A 2 -15.43 -2.36 -1.94
CA THR A 2 -15.16 -1.34 -2.96
C THR A 2 -16.22 -0.26 -2.90
N VAL A 3 -15.80 1.00 -2.76
CA VAL A 3 -16.67 2.18 -2.73
C VAL A 3 -16.49 2.98 -4.00
N ILE A 4 -17.60 3.35 -4.62
CA ILE A 4 -17.68 4.24 -5.79
C ILE A 4 -18.49 5.49 -5.42
N TYR A 5 -18.28 6.57 -6.15
CA TYR A 5 -18.76 7.90 -5.78
C TYR A 5 -19.63 8.50 -6.88
N LYS A 6 -20.74 9.12 -6.47
CA LYS A 6 -21.58 9.98 -7.32
C LYS A 6 -21.55 11.39 -6.76
N ILE A 7 -21.37 12.37 -7.64
CA ILE A 7 -21.63 13.78 -7.34
C ILE A 7 -23.02 14.10 -7.90
N CYS A 8 -23.88 14.70 -7.09
CA CYS A 8 -25.17 15.19 -7.53
C CYS A 8 -25.62 16.44 -6.74
N PRO A 9 -26.53 17.26 -7.30
CA PRO A 9 -27.16 18.35 -6.56
C PRO A 9 -27.92 17.85 -5.34
N ALA A 10 -27.92 18.63 -4.25
CA ALA A 10 -28.62 18.28 -3.02
C ALA A 10 -30.13 18.06 -3.25
N SER A 11 -30.73 18.85 -4.15
CA SER A 11 -32.14 18.70 -4.56
C SER A 11 -32.44 17.33 -5.18
N ALA A 12 -31.64 16.91 -6.17
CA ALA A 12 -31.78 15.61 -6.81
C ALA A 12 -31.61 14.44 -5.80
N TRP A 13 -30.73 14.62 -4.81
CA TRP A 13 -30.58 13.64 -3.73
C TRP A 13 -31.79 13.59 -2.80
N GLN A 14 -32.37 14.74 -2.46
CA GLN A 14 -33.58 14.81 -1.62
C GLN A 14 -34.77 14.08 -2.30
N GLU A 15 -34.96 14.28 -3.60
CA GLU A 15 -35.96 13.55 -4.39
C GLU A 15 -35.72 12.04 -4.34
N ALA A 16 -34.48 11.62 -4.54
CA ALA A 16 -34.11 10.21 -4.48
C ALA A 16 -34.31 9.59 -3.09
N ARG A 17 -34.09 10.36 -2.01
CA ARG A 17 -34.40 9.93 -0.65
C ARG A 17 -35.89 9.69 -0.44
N GLN A 18 -36.75 10.55 -0.98
CA GLN A 18 -38.20 10.38 -0.91
C GLN A 18 -38.65 9.16 -1.73
N ALA A 19 -38.10 8.98 -2.92
CA ALA A 19 -38.40 7.86 -3.81
C ALA A 19 -37.72 6.53 -3.39
N ARG A 20 -36.75 6.59 -2.47
CA ARG A 20 -35.83 5.50 -2.07
C ARG A 20 -35.00 4.91 -3.22
N VAL A 21 -34.92 5.64 -4.34
CA VAL A 21 -34.19 5.25 -5.53
C VAL A 21 -33.64 6.48 -6.23
N PHE A 22 -32.40 6.42 -6.71
CA PHE A 22 -31.78 7.47 -7.53
C PHE A 22 -31.71 6.97 -8.97
N ARG A 23 -32.37 7.68 -9.89
CA ARG A 23 -32.53 7.27 -11.31
C ARG A 23 -31.49 7.87 -12.26
N GLY A 24 -30.54 8.64 -11.73
CA GLY A 24 -29.57 9.37 -12.53
C GLY A 24 -29.89 10.85 -12.66
N SER A 25 -28.85 11.61 -12.97
CA SER A 25 -28.89 13.00 -13.41
C SER A 25 -29.25 13.10 -14.91
N PRO A 26 -29.53 14.29 -15.45
CA PRO A 26 -29.88 14.45 -16.86
C PRO A 26 -28.89 13.81 -17.85
N VAL A 27 -27.57 13.88 -17.56
CA VAL A 27 -26.54 13.24 -18.40
C VAL A 27 -26.59 11.72 -18.30
N ASP A 28 -26.84 11.18 -17.11
CA ASP A 28 -26.96 9.74 -16.90
C ASP A 28 -28.15 9.16 -17.69
N LEU A 29 -29.27 9.88 -17.71
CA LEU A 29 -30.47 9.50 -18.46
C LEU A 29 -30.24 9.57 -19.97
N ALA A 30 -29.48 10.56 -20.43
CA ALA A 30 -29.12 10.70 -21.84
C ALA A 30 -28.18 9.58 -22.32
N ASP A 31 -27.21 9.21 -21.49
CA ASP A 31 -26.20 8.19 -21.83
C ASP A 31 -26.69 6.76 -21.53
N GLY A 32 -27.78 6.61 -20.77
CA GLY A 32 -28.44 5.33 -20.49
C GLY A 32 -27.85 4.54 -19.31
N PHE A 33 -26.99 5.17 -18.51
CA PHE A 33 -26.39 4.60 -17.30
C PHE A 33 -25.98 5.68 -16.31
N ILE A 34 -25.93 5.35 -15.02
CA ILE A 34 -25.48 6.28 -13.97
C ILE A 34 -23.96 6.26 -13.89
N HIS A 35 -23.35 7.42 -14.14
CA HIS A 35 -21.91 7.61 -14.02
C HIS A 35 -21.49 7.66 -12.56
N PHE A 36 -20.50 6.85 -12.21
CA PHE A 36 -19.78 6.94 -10.95
C PHE A 36 -18.29 7.20 -11.21
N SER A 37 -17.56 7.52 -10.14
CA SER A 37 -16.11 7.63 -10.14
C SER A 37 -15.54 6.78 -9.00
N THR A 38 -14.33 6.27 -9.16
CA THR A 38 -13.53 5.72 -8.04
C THR A 38 -13.00 6.85 -7.15
N ALA A 39 -12.40 6.52 -6.00
CA ALA A 39 -11.77 7.50 -5.12
C ALA A 39 -10.72 8.35 -5.84
N VAL A 40 -9.89 7.71 -6.68
CA VAL A 40 -8.83 8.40 -7.43
C VAL A 40 -9.36 9.25 -8.60
N GLN A 41 -10.58 8.98 -9.08
CA GLN A 41 -11.19 9.70 -10.21
C GLN A 41 -12.05 10.89 -9.79
N VAL A 42 -12.70 10.81 -8.63
CA VAL A 42 -13.85 11.70 -8.33
C VAL A 42 -13.45 13.18 -8.18
N ALA A 43 -12.22 13.47 -7.74
CA ALA A 43 -11.70 14.83 -7.68
C ALA A 43 -11.57 15.46 -9.08
N ASP A 44 -11.03 14.71 -10.05
CA ASP A 44 -10.93 15.15 -11.44
C ASP A 44 -12.30 15.28 -12.10
N THR A 45 -13.22 14.36 -11.80
CA THR A 45 -14.62 14.45 -12.24
C THR A 45 -15.27 15.74 -11.75
N ALA A 46 -15.09 16.09 -10.47
CA ALA A 46 -15.58 17.35 -9.91
C ALA A 46 -15.00 18.57 -10.64
N ALA A 47 -13.68 18.60 -10.82
CA ALA A 47 -13.00 19.71 -11.49
C ALA A 47 -13.43 19.89 -12.96
N LYS A 48 -13.75 18.80 -13.68
CA LYS A 48 -14.14 18.86 -15.09
C LYS A 48 -15.62 19.19 -15.30
N HIS A 49 -16.50 18.63 -14.47
CA HIS A 49 -17.94 18.65 -14.74
C HIS A 49 -18.75 19.51 -13.77
N PHE A 50 -18.19 19.82 -12.60
CA PHE A 50 -18.88 20.50 -11.51
C PHE A 50 -18.18 21.79 -11.06
N ALA A 51 -17.13 22.24 -11.76
CA ALA A 51 -16.37 23.44 -11.41
C ALA A 51 -17.28 24.66 -11.15
N GLY A 52 -17.06 25.33 -10.02
CA GLY A 52 -17.81 26.52 -9.61
C GLY A 52 -19.24 26.27 -9.15
N GLN A 53 -19.73 25.03 -9.17
CA GLN A 53 -21.07 24.70 -8.66
C GLN A 53 -21.03 24.46 -7.16
N ASP A 54 -22.00 25.03 -6.45
CA ASP A 54 -22.27 24.79 -5.03
C ASP A 54 -23.47 23.85 -4.85
N ASP A 55 -23.89 23.65 -3.60
CA ASP A 55 -25.03 22.78 -3.21
C ASP A 55 -24.95 21.34 -3.77
N LEU A 56 -23.72 20.79 -3.79
CA LEU A 56 -23.45 19.43 -4.21
C LEU A 56 -23.28 18.49 -3.03
N LEU A 57 -23.61 17.22 -3.26
CA LEU A 57 -23.34 16.11 -2.37
C LEU A 57 -22.37 15.13 -3.03
N LEU A 58 -21.48 14.57 -2.21
CA LEU A 58 -20.71 13.39 -2.53
C LEU A 58 -21.41 12.16 -1.92
N VAL A 59 -21.89 11.28 -2.78
CA VAL A 59 -22.59 10.04 -2.40
C VAL A 59 -21.63 8.86 -2.55
N ALA A 60 -21.28 8.23 -1.43
CA ALA A 60 -20.48 7.01 -1.40
C ALA A 60 -21.38 5.78 -1.48
N VAL A 61 -21.11 4.88 -2.42
CA VAL A 61 -21.94 3.70 -2.72
C VAL A 61 -21.10 2.44 -2.64
N ARG A 62 -21.63 1.39 -2.00
CA ARG A 62 -21.03 0.05 -1.99
C ARG A 62 -21.23 -0.59 -3.36
N ALA A 63 -20.16 -1.03 -3.99
CA ALA A 63 -20.21 -1.59 -5.34
C ALA A 63 -20.82 -3.01 -5.37
N GLU A 64 -20.57 -3.81 -4.34
CA GLU A 64 -20.91 -5.23 -4.33
C GLU A 64 -22.42 -5.51 -4.47
N PRO A 65 -23.33 -4.78 -3.80
CA PRO A 65 -24.78 -4.99 -3.95
C PRO A 65 -25.31 -4.69 -5.36
N LEU A 66 -24.56 -3.97 -6.20
CA LEU A 66 -24.98 -3.60 -7.56
C LEU A 66 -24.75 -4.73 -8.58
N GLY A 67 -23.92 -5.71 -8.24
CA GLY A 67 -23.68 -6.92 -9.04
C GLY A 67 -23.32 -6.62 -10.51
N LYS A 68 -23.91 -7.40 -11.42
CA LYS A 68 -23.62 -7.34 -12.87
C LYS A 68 -24.12 -6.07 -13.57
N ALA A 69 -24.96 -5.28 -12.90
CA ALA A 69 -25.43 -4.00 -13.45
C ALA A 69 -24.35 -2.93 -13.40
N LEU A 70 -23.39 -3.05 -12.47
CA LEU A 70 -22.21 -2.20 -12.41
C LEU A 70 -21.12 -2.73 -13.36
N ARG A 71 -20.72 -1.91 -14.33
CA ARG A 71 -19.67 -2.24 -15.30
C ARG A 71 -18.55 -1.22 -15.21
N TYR A 72 -17.32 -1.67 -15.39
CA TYR A 72 -16.14 -0.82 -15.48
C TYR A 72 -15.75 -0.71 -16.94
N GLU A 73 -15.89 0.48 -17.51
CA GLU A 73 -15.72 0.71 -18.95
C GLU A 73 -14.73 1.84 -19.20
N ALA A 74 -13.95 1.73 -20.28
CA ALA A 74 -12.93 2.70 -20.62
C ALA A 74 -13.58 4.05 -20.98
N SER A 75 -13.11 5.11 -20.33
CA SER A 75 -13.45 6.49 -20.67
C SER A 75 -12.39 7.12 -21.57
N ARG A 76 -12.58 8.39 -21.96
CA ARG A 76 -11.63 9.17 -22.74
C ARG A 76 -10.35 9.38 -21.91
N GLY A 77 -9.35 8.51 -22.13
CA GLY A 77 -8.11 8.50 -21.34
C GLY A 77 -7.60 7.09 -21.01
N GLY A 78 -8.39 6.03 -21.25
CA GLY A 78 -8.00 4.64 -21.00
C GLY A 78 -8.36 4.13 -19.60
N ASP A 79 -8.63 5.03 -18.66
CA ASP A 79 -9.09 4.68 -17.31
C ASP A 79 -10.50 4.06 -17.33
N LEU A 80 -10.72 3.08 -16.45
CA LEU A 80 -12.00 2.42 -16.29
C LEU A 80 -12.90 3.16 -15.31
N PHE A 81 -14.04 3.66 -15.79
CA PHE A 81 -15.05 4.32 -14.97
C PHE A 81 -16.18 3.34 -14.63
N PRO A 82 -16.69 3.36 -13.38
CA PRO A 82 -17.86 2.58 -12.99
C PRO A 82 -19.15 3.19 -13.54
N HIS A 83 -19.92 2.41 -14.29
CA HIS A 83 -21.22 2.75 -14.84
C HIS A 83 -22.29 1.77 -14.35
N LEU A 84 -23.38 2.28 -13.78
CA LEU A 84 -24.50 1.46 -13.35
C LEU A 84 -25.61 1.47 -14.41
N TYR A 85 -25.85 0.30 -15.00
CA TYR A 85 -26.96 0.06 -15.93
C TYR A 85 -28.23 -0.28 -15.16
N GLY A 86 -28.88 0.77 -14.65
CA GLY A 86 -30.13 0.70 -13.91
C GLY A 86 -30.21 1.75 -12.82
N ASP A 87 -31.28 1.66 -12.03
CA ASP A 87 -31.51 2.55 -10.90
C ASP A 87 -30.56 2.23 -9.73
N LEU A 88 -30.11 3.26 -9.01
CA LEU A 88 -29.35 3.12 -7.76
C LEU A 88 -30.31 2.94 -6.57
N PRO A 89 -30.39 1.75 -5.95
CA PRO A 89 -31.15 1.58 -4.71
C PRO A 89 -30.43 2.28 -3.55
N LEU A 90 -31.16 3.06 -2.74
CA LEU A 90 -30.55 3.78 -1.61
C LEU A 90 -30.01 2.84 -0.51
N THR A 91 -30.36 1.56 -0.51
CA THR A 91 -29.77 0.55 0.37
C THR A 91 -28.30 0.23 0.04
N ALA A 92 -27.85 0.52 -1.18
CA ALA A 92 -26.45 0.41 -1.57
C ALA A 92 -25.60 1.61 -1.12
N VAL A 93 -26.23 2.72 -0.73
CA VAL A 93 -25.55 3.95 -0.35
C VAL A 93 -24.98 3.82 1.06
N ARG A 94 -23.68 4.09 1.19
CA ARG A 94 -22.94 4.12 2.47
C ARG A 94 -23.14 5.45 3.18
N SER A 95 -23.00 6.55 2.44
CA SER A 95 -23.14 7.91 2.97
C SER A 95 -23.42 8.90 1.84
N ALA A 96 -23.99 10.05 2.19
CA ALA A 96 -24.10 11.22 1.33
C ALA A 96 -23.74 12.44 2.17
N VAL A 97 -22.68 13.14 1.79
CA VAL A 97 -22.12 14.26 2.57
C VAL A 97 -22.01 15.51 1.70
N PRO A 98 -22.12 16.72 2.29
CA PRO A 98 -21.83 17.97 1.58
C PRO A 98 -20.47 17.93 0.89
N LEU A 99 -20.44 18.41 -0.35
CA LEU A 99 -19.23 18.62 -1.13
C LEU A 99 -19.07 20.14 -1.33
N PRO A 100 -18.56 20.88 -0.33
CA PRO A 100 -18.52 22.34 -0.38
C PRO A 100 -17.46 22.82 -1.39
N LEU A 101 -17.76 23.95 -2.03
CA LEU A 101 -16.82 24.65 -2.90
C LEU A 101 -15.87 25.49 -2.05
N GLY A 102 -14.57 25.24 -2.19
CA GLY A 102 -13.51 25.98 -1.51
C GLY A 102 -13.26 27.36 -2.14
N PRO A 103 -12.50 28.23 -1.44
CA PRO A 103 -12.17 29.58 -1.91
C PRO A 103 -11.27 29.58 -3.15
N ASP A 104 -10.62 28.46 -3.46
CA ASP A 104 -9.82 28.22 -4.67
C ASP A 104 -10.65 27.75 -5.88
N GLY A 105 -11.98 27.67 -5.72
CA GLY A 105 -12.90 27.18 -6.75
C GLY A 105 -12.87 25.66 -6.93
N ARG A 106 -12.27 24.91 -6.00
CA ARG A 106 -12.24 23.45 -6.00
C ARG A 106 -13.09 22.89 -4.86
N HIS A 107 -13.70 21.74 -5.08
CA HIS A 107 -14.49 21.06 -4.05
C HIS A 107 -13.60 20.44 -2.98
N ALA A 108 -13.99 20.59 -1.72
CA ALA A 108 -13.30 19.95 -0.59
C ALA A 108 -13.86 18.54 -0.35
N PHE A 109 -13.01 17.54 -0.57
CA PHE A 109 -13.37 16.13 -0.40
C PHE A 109 -13.07 15.63 1.03
N PRO A 110 -13.84 14.63 1.53
CA PRO A 110 -13.47 13.92 2.76
C PRO A 110 -12.10 13.25 2.62
N ALA A 111 -11.31 13.21 3.70
CA ALA A 111 -9.94 12.68 3.70
C ALA A 111 -9.84 11.24 3.16
N GLU A 112 -10.86 10.41 3.41
CA GLU A 112 -10.96 9.03 2.89
C GLU A 112 -10.97 8.92 1.36
N VAL A 113 -11.36 9.99 0.67
CA VAL A 113 -11.52 10.03 -0.80
C VAL A 113 -10.25 10.53 -1.47
N THR A 114 -9.54 11.44 -0.82
CA THR A 114 -8.26 11.99 -1.29
C THR A 114 -7.05 11.16 -0.87
N ALA A 115 -7.26 10.11 -0.06
CA ALA A 115 -6.19 9.20 0.30
C ALA A 115 -5.65 8.54 -1.00
N PRO A 116 -4.34 8.67 -1.29
CA PRO A 116 -3.75 8.01 -2.46
C PRO A 116 -4.02 6.51 -2.41
N LYS A 117 -4.06 5.87 -3.59
CA LYS A 117 -4.12 4.40 -3.68
C LYS A 117 -3.03 3.84 -2.75
N PRO A 118 -3.35 2.92 -1.82
CA PRO A 118 -2.34 2.29 -1.00
C PRO A 118 -1.26 1.67 -1.89
N PHE A 119 0.00 1.91 -1.55
CA PHE A 119 1.13 1.32 -2.26
C PHE A 119 0.99 -0.22 -2.25
N ASP A 120 1.05 -0.85 -3.42
CA ASP A 120 1.10 -2.30 -3.54
C ASP A 120 2.51 -2.71 -4.01
N PRO A 121 3.33 -3.33 -3.12
CA PRO A 121 4.67 -3.77 -3.51
C PRO A 121 4.67 -4.73 -4.70
N ALA A 122 3.65 -5.57 -4.85
CA ALA A 122 3.59 -6.55 -5.94
C ALA A 122 3.44 -5.89 -7.31
N GLU A 123 2.60 -4.84 -7.40
CA GLU A 123 2.43 -4.05 -8.64
C GLU A 123 3.74 -3.34 -9.05
N GLU A 124 4.60 -3.03 -8.08
CA GLU A 124 5.89 -2.39 -8.31
C GLU A 124 7.01 -3.39 -8.62
N GLY A 125 6.72 -4.70 -8.70
CA GLY A 125 7.70 -5.75 -9.02
C GLY A 125 8.47 -6.28 -7.82
N TRP A 126 7.96 -6.09 -6.60
CA TRP A 126 8.46 -6.79 -5.43
C TRP A 126 7.81 -8.17 -5.29
N VAL A 127 8.54 -9.11 -4.71
CA VAL A 127 8.06 -10.49 -4.47
C VAL A 127 8.16 -10.78 -2.98
N GLU A 128 7.13 -11.40 -2.41
CA GLU A 128 7.14 -11.77 -0.99
C GLU A 128 8.28 -12.75 -0.70
N ALA A 129 9.16 -12.37 0.23
CA ALA A 129 10.29 -13.15 0.68
C ALA A 129 9.86 -13.97 1.91
N PHE A 130 9.83 -15.30 1.76
CA PHE A 130 9.65 -16.33 2.80
C PHE A 130 9.17 -15.83 4.18
N SER A 131 7.89 -16.05 4.50
CA SER A 131 7.25 -15.62 5.75
C SER A 131 7.01 -16.78 6.73
N ASP A 132 8.02 -17.59 7.03
CA ASP A 132 7.87 -18.72 7.96
C ASP A 132 8.26 -18.35 9.41
N ASN A 133 7.59 -18.97 10.38
CA ASN A 133 7.87 -18.86 11.83
C ASN A 133 7.76 -17.42 12.38
N TYR A 134 8.76 -16.94 13.11
CA TYR A 134 8.74 -15.61 13.76
C TYR A 134 8.43 -14.47 12.79
N LEU A 135 8.85 -14.58 11.52
CA LEU A 135 8.66 -13.53 10.53
C LEU A 135 7.23 -13.42 10.04
N SER A 136 6.41 -14.47 10.18
CA SER A 136 4.97 -14.37 9.88
C SER A 136 4.25 -13.41 10.83
N LEU A 137 4.83 -13.10 11.99
CA LEU A 137 4.28 -12.16 12.97
C LEU A 137 4.51 -10.70 12.58
N VAL A 138 5.49 -10.42 11.72
CA VAL A 138 5.96 -9.06 11.40
C VAL A 138 6.05 -8.78 9.89
N GLY A 139 5.90 -9.81 9.04
CA GLY A 139 5.82 -9.67 7.59
C GLY A 139 4.51 -9.02 7.14
N PRO A 140 4.21 -8.96 5.83
CA PRO A 140 5.01 -9.54 4.75
C PRO A 140 6.33 -8.78 4.55
N ILE A 141 7.41 -9.52 4.37
CA ILE A 141 8.70 -8.97 3.94
C ILE A 141 8.81 -9.23 2.44
N TRP A 142 9.28 -8.23 1.71
CA TRP A 142 9.40 -8.24 0.28
C TRP A 142 10.86 -8.26 -0.12
N ALA A 143 11.18 -8.95 -1.21
CA ALA A 143 12.47 -8.89 -1.89
C ALA A 143 12.28 -8.31 -3.27
N ARG A 144 13.24 -7.50 -3.71
CA ARG A 144 13.36 -7.16 -5.12
C ARG A 144 14.03 -8.37 -5.81
N PRO A 145 13.40 -8.97 -6.84
CA PRO A 145 14.10 -9.94 -7.67
C PRO A 145 15.40 -9.32 -8.20
N ASP A 146 16.49 -10.07 -8.17
CA ASP A 146 17.78 -9.57 -8.67
C ASP A 146 17.62 -9.22 -10.17
N GLU A 147 17.58 -7.92 -10.49
CA GLU A 147 17.94 -7.47 -11.83
C GLU A 147 19.40 -7.86 -12.00
N THR A 148 19.66 -8.76 -12.93
CA THR A 148 21.01 -9.16 -13.34
C THR A 148 21.93 -7.93 -13.43
N ASP A 149 22.84 -7.83 -12.46
CA ASP A 149 23.98 -6.92 -12.36
C ASP A 149 23.71 -5.39 -12.40
N ASN A 150 23.42 -4.76 -11.24
CA ASN A 150 24.00 -3.43 -10.92
C ASN A 150 23.85 -2.96 -9.45
N PRO A 151 24.94 -2.82 -8.65
CA PRO A 151 26.19 -3.57 -8.69
C PRO A 151 26.05 -4.95 -8.02
N PRO A 152 26.87 -5.95 -8.40
CA PRO A 152 26.89 -7.26 -7.77
C PRO A 152 27.11 -7.13 -6.26
N GLY A 153 26.21 -7.74 -5.48
CA GLY A 153 26.32 -7.80 -4.01
C GLY A 153 25.45 -6.80 -3.24
N GLN A 154 24.63 -5.98 -3.90
CA GLN A 154 23.60 -5.16 -3.22
C GLN A 154 22.22 -5.79 -3.36
N ARG A 155 21.65 -6.27 -2.26
CA ARG A 155 20.32 -6.91 -2.20
C ARG A 155 19.30 -5.95 -1.60
N ARG A 156 18.09 -5.92 -2.17
CA ARG A 156 17.01 -5.04 -1.72
C ARG A 156 15.86 -5.84 -1.10
N PHE A 157 15.44 -5.39 0.06
CA PHE A 157 14.28 -5.91 0.78
C PHE A 157 13.38 -4.75 1.21
N GLY A 158 12.11 -5.03 1.50
CA GLY A 158 11.19 -4.02 1.99
C GLY A 158 10.07 -4.57 2.85
N PHE A 159 9.37 -3.69 3.54
CA PHE A 159 8.10 -3.98 4.19
C PHE A 159 7.18 -2.77 4.10
N LEU A 160 5.87 -3.02 3.99
CA LEU A 160 4.85 -1.97 4.09
C LEU A 160 4.51 -1.76 5.56
N ALA A 161 4.61 -0.52 6.05
CA ALA A 161 4.22 -0.20 7.41
C ALA A 161 2.70 -0.35 7.58
N GLU A 162 2.28 -1.07 8.62
CA GLU A 162 0.88 -1.35 8.92
C GLU A 162 0.63 -1.03 10.40
N GLU A 163 -0.64 -0.86 10.79
CA GLU A 163 -1.06 -0.59 12.17
C GLU A 163 -0.36 -1.50 13.21
N ARG A 164 -0.24 -2.81 12.94
CA ARG A 164 0.41 -3.77 13.85
C ARG A 164 1.91 -3.50 14.10
N HIS A 165 2.57 -2.75 13.21
CA HIS A 165 3.98 -2.40 13.32
C HIS A 165 4.20 -1.16 14.18
N LEU A 166 3.14 -0.43 14.53
CA LEU A 166 3.22 0.87 15.19
C LEU A 166 3.45 0.72 16.70
N ASN A 167 4.04 1.76 17.28
CA ASN A 167 4.13 1.99 18.72
C ASN A 167 2.97 2.89 19.19
N ARG A 168 2.92 3.19 20.49
CA ARG A 168 1.86 4.03 21.09
C ARG A 168 1.77 5.46 20.56
N ASN A 169 2.81 5.94 19.87
CA ASN A 169 2.85 7.27 19.27
C ASN A 169 2.44 7.26 17.78
N GLY A 170 1.96 6.13 17.25
CA GLY A 170 1.54 6.01 15.85
C GLY A 170 2.71 5.88 14.86
N MET A 171 3.93 5.65 15.33
CA MET A 171 5.11 5.46 14.48
C MET A 171 5.55 3.99 14.49
N VAL A 172 6.16 3.49 13.42
CA VAL A 172 6.73 2.13 13.41
C VAL A 172 7.68 1.94 14.58
N HIS A 173 7.51 0.85 15.32
CA HIS A 173 8.31 0.52 16.47
C HIS A 173 9.78 0.27 16.06
N GLY A 174 10.75 0.83 16.81
CA GLY A 174 12.17 0.63 16.49
C GLY A 174 12.59 -0.84 16.46
N GLY A 175 11.98 -1.68 17.30
CA GLY A 175 12.16 -3.14 17.27
C GLY A 175 11.68 -3.82 15.98
N MET A 176 10.67 -3.28 15.29
CA MET A 176 10.26 -3.75 13.97
C MET A 176 11.36 -3.46 12.94
N VAL A 177 11.87 -2.22 12.92
CA VAL A 177 12.99 -1.84 12.02
C VAL A 177 14.24 -2.69 12.30
N MET A 178 14.57 -2.98 13.56
CA MET A 178 15.69 -3.87 13.90
C MET A 178 15.45 -5.32 13.46
N THR A 179 14.23 -5.83 13.64
CA THR A 179 13.85 -7.18 13.17
C THR A 179 13.96 -7.27 11.65
N PHE A 180 13.47 -6.25 10.94
CA PHE A 180 13.60 -6.14 9.49
C PHE A 180 15.06 -6.07 9.06
N ALA A 181 15.89 -5.27 9.73
CA ALA A 181 17.31 -5.14 9.44
C ALA A 181 18.08 -6.46 9.63
N ASP A 182 17.85 -7.17 10.74
CA ASP A 182 18.44 -8.49 11.01
C ASP A 182 18.08 -9.46 9.87
N HIS A 183 16.80 -9.51 9.51
CA HIS A 183 16.32 -10.44 8.51
C HIS A 183 16.86 -10.10 7.11
N ALA A 184 16.77 -8.84 6.69
CA ALA A 184 17.23 -8.38 5.37
C ALA A 184 18.73 -8.61 5.18
N LEU A 185 19.54 -8.31 6.20
CA LEU A 185 20.99 -8.56 6.17
C LEU A 185 21.30 -10.05 6.23
N GLY A 186 20.55 -10.83 7.00
CA GLY A 186 20.67 -12.28 7.06
C GLY A 186 20.37 -12.94 5.71
N LEU A 187 19.30 -12.56 5.03
CA LEU A 187 18.98 -13.05 3.68
C LEU A 187 20.04 -12.65 2.66
N ALA A 188 20.50 -11.39 2.70
CA ALA A 188 21.61 -10.94 1.85
C ALA A 188 22.87 -11.77 2.08
N ALA A 189 23.25 -12.00 3.34
CA ALA A 189 24.39 -12.83 3.70
C ALA A 189 24.25 -14.28 3.21
N ARG A 190 23.06 -14.89 3.29
CA ARG A 190 22.79 -16.24 2.77
C ARG A 190 22.96 -16.33 1.25
N SER A 191 22.58 -15.30 0.50
CA SER A 191 22.72 -15.31 -0.96
C SER A 191 24.18 -15.39 -1.43
N VAL A 192 25.12 -14.89 -0.60
CA VAL A 192 26.56 -14.95 -0.88
C VAL A 192 27.20 -16.20 -0.26
N ASN A 193 26.72 -16.60 0.93
CA ASN A 193 27.20 -17.77 1.64
C ASN A 193 26.64 -19.06 1.03
N ARG A 194 27.51 -19.85 0.41
CA ARG A 194 27.15 -21.15 -0.19
C ARG A 194 26.77 -22.23 0.84
N THR A 195 26.84 -21.93 2.14
CA THR A 195 26.37 -22.78 3.24
C THR A 195 25.08 -22.23 3.84
N HIS A 196 24.15 -23.10 4.23
CA HIS A 196 22.80 -22.65 4.61
C HIS A 196 22.69 -22.18 6.07
N ALA A 197 23.62 -22.58 6.94
CA ALA A 197 23.55 -22.30 8.37
C ALA A 197 24.40 -21.08 8.76
N GLN A 198 23.74 -20.02 9.21
CA GLN A 198 24.39 -18.83 9.76
C GLN A 198 23.54 -18.21 10.87
N ALA A 199 24.18 -17.47 11.77
CA ALA A 199 23.51 -16.78 12.88
C ALA A 199 24.06 -15.37 13.08
N THR A 200 23.18 -14.43 13.41
CA THR A 200 23.56 -13.08 13.81
C THR A 200 24.34 -13.14 15.13
N VAL A 201 25.51 -12.50 15.18
CA VAL A 201 26.34 -12.39 16.39
C VAL A 201 26.24 -10.99 16.99
N GLN A 202 26.14 -9.99 16.13
CA GLN A 202 26.04 -8.59 16.49
C GLN A 202 25.23 -7.87 15.42
N LEU A 203 24.38 -6.95 15.86
CA LEU A 203 23.63 -6.04 15.01
C LEU A 203 23.54 -4.69 15.71
N ASP A 204 24.07 -3.66 15.05
CA ASP A 204 24.00 -2.27 15.49
C ASP A 204 23.13 -1.49 14.52
N THR A 205 22.15 -0.75 15.06
CA THR A 205 21.24 0.08 14.26
C THR A 205 21.23 1.51 14.80
N ALA A 206 21.47 2.48 13.93
CA ALA A 206 21.33 3.90 14.20
C ALA A 206 20.06 4.45 13.54
N PHE A 207 19.14 4.98 14.34
CA PHE A 207 17.88 5.56 13.86
C PHE A 207 18.06 7.05 13.52
N LEU A 208 17.52 7.46 12.37
CA LEU A 208 17.67 8.80 11.80
C LEU A 208 16.33 9.52 11.65
N SER A 209 15.28 8.81 11.26
CA SER A 209 13.91 9.34 11.20
C SER A 209 12.86 8.27 11.48
N GLY A 210 11.63 8.69 11.78
CA GLY A 210 10.50 7.80 12.04
C GLY A 210 9.83 7.30 10.76
N VAL A 211 9.01 6.25 10.85
CA VAL A 211 8.21 5.74 9.73
C VAL A 211 6.74 5.74 10.14
N GLU A 212 5.89 6.23 9.26
CA GLU A 212 4.44 6.31 9.42
C GLU A 212 3.74 5.08 8.81
N GLU A 213 2.47 4.86 9.17
CA GLU A 213 1.65 3.83 8.55
C GLU A 213 1.49 4.06 7.03
N GLY A 214 1.51 2.98 6.25
CA GLY A 214 1.37 3.03 4.80
C GLY A 214 2.65 3.39 4.04
N GLU A 215 3.72 3.78 4.75
CA GLU A 215 5.02 3.99 4.12
C GLU A 215 5.71 2.65 3.79
N PHE A 216 6.27 2.55 2.60
CA PHE A 216 7.08 1.39 2.20
C PHE A 216 8.55 1.63 2.55
N VAL A 217 9.07 0.82 3.47
CA VAL A 217 10.44 0.91 3.95
C VAL A 217 11.32 -0.05 3.17
N GLU A 218 12.44 0.44 2.65
CA GLU A 218 13.41 -0.35 1.90
C GLU A 218 14.73 -0.48 2.64
N ALA A 219 15.32 -1.67 2.62
CA ALA A 219 16.70 -1.94 3.03
C ALA A 219 17.56 -2.25 1.80
N ARG A 220 18.68 -1.53 1.66
CA ARG A 220 19.72 -1.79 0.66
C ARG A 220 20.92 -2.44 1.33
N CYS A 221 20.96 -3.77 1.30
CA CYS A 221 21.95 -4.59 1.99
C CYS A 221 23.19 -4.82 1.13
N ARG A 222 24.39 -4.70 1.71
CA ARG A 222 25.67 -4.99 1.07
C ARG A 222 26.59 -5.80 1.98
N MET A 223 27.39 -6.69 1.39
CA MET A 223 28.50 -7.32 2.10
C MET A 223 29.73 -6.42 2.05
N LEU A 224 30.26 -6.09 3.21
CA LEU A 224 31.47 -5.26 3.35
C LEU A 224 32.74 -6.10 3.26
N ARG A 225 32.73 -7.28 3.90
CA ARG A 225 33.88 -8.17 4.01
C ARG A 225 33.44 -9.59 4.34
N GLU A 226 34.17 -10.55 3.80
CA GLU A 226 34.07 -11.96 4.16
C GLU A 226 35.36 -12.44 4.83
N THR A 227 35.22 -13.36 5.78
CA THR A 227 36.31 -14.16 6.35
C THR A 227 35.91 -15.62 6.37
N LYS A 228 36.81 -16.52 6.76
CA LYS A 228 36.51 -17.96 6.87
C LYS A 228 35.30 -18.29 7.76
N SER A 229 34.92 -17.40 8.70
CA SER A 229 33.83 -17.73 9.64
C SER A 229 32.86 -16.59 9.97
N ILE A 230 33.09 -15.37 9.49
CA ILE A 230 32.25 -14.19 9.76
C ILE A 230 32.02 -13.41 8.47
N LEU A 231 30.78 -13.00 8.24
CA LEU A 231 30.34 -12.10 7.19
C LEU A 231 30.01 -10.73 7.80
N PHE A 232 30.58 -9.67 7.25
CA PHE A 232 30.38 -8.30 7.68
C PHE A 232 29.38 -7.64 6.73
N MET A 233 28.23 -7.22 7.25
CA MET A 233 27.10 -6.75 6.45
C MET A 233 26.72 -5.32 6.86
N SER A 234 26.18 -4.56 5.91
CA SER A 234 25.63 -3.22 6.14
C SER A 234 24.35 -3.03 5.34
N ALA A 235 23.37 -2.34 5.93
CA ALA A 235 22.16 -1.89 5.25
C ALA A 235 21.96 -0.38 5.46
N GLU A 236 21.59 0.28 4.37
CA GLU A 236 20.97 1.60 4.39
C GLU A 236 19.45 1.38 4.33
N ILE A 237 18.69 1.95 5.27
CA ILE A 237 17.24 1.78 5.39
C ILE A 237 16.56 3.12 5.15
N ALA A 238 15.61 3.17 4.22
CA ALA A 238 14.99 4.42 3.77
C ALA A 238 13.52 4.25 3.37
N VAL A 239 12.79 5.36 3.35
CA VAL A 239 11.49 5.51 2.67
C VAL A 239 11.71 6.52 1.54
N GLY A 240 11.67 6.06 0.28
CA GLY A 240 12.12 6.87 -0.86
C GLY A 240 13.55 7.38 -0.64
N ASP A 241 13.72 8.70 -0.66
CA ASP A 241 15.01 9.37 -0.41
C ASP A 241 15.27 9.69 1.08
N ARG A 242 14.29 9.46 1.95
CA ARG A 242 14.39 9.78 3.38
C ARG A 242 15.08 8.65 4.13
N ALA A 243 16.26 8.93 4.68
CA ALA A 243 16.99 7.98 5.51
C ALA A 243 16.26 7.72 6.84
N VAL A 244 15.95 6.44 7.10
CA VAL A 244 15.26 5.97 8.31
C VAL A 244 16.25 5.45 9.34
N ALA A 245 17.14 4.55 8.92
CA ALA A 245 18.15 3.97 9.77
C ALA A 245 19.34 3.45 8.97
N ASN A 246 20.47 3.28 9.65
CA ASN A 246 21.60 2.49 9.15
C ASN A 246 21.80 1.29 10.06
N ALA A 247 22.09 0.13 9.47
CA ALA A 247 22.40 -1.07 10.21
C ALA A 247 23.73 -1.67 9.77
N THR A 248 24.49 -2.18 10.72
CA THR A 248 25.69 -2.98 10.49
C THR A 248 25.64 -4.22 11.35
N GLY A 249 26.06 -5.37 10.82
CA GLY A 249 26.02 -6.60 11.60
C GLY A 249 27.01 -7.65 11.14
N LEU A 250 27.19 -8.65 12.02
CA LEU A 250 28.10 -9.77 11.86
C LEU A 250 27.32 -11.08 11.85
N TRP A 251 27.47 -11.85 10.78
CA TRP A 251 26.89 -13.20 10.69
C TRP A 251 27.98 -14.26 10.80
N LYS A 252 27.83 -15.16 11.77
CA LYS A 252 28.69 -16.34 11.92
C LYS A 252 28.27 -17.41 10.92
N ILE A 253 29.21 -17.82 10.08
CA ILE A 253 29.07 -19.01 9.23
C ILE A 253 29.21 -20.23 10.14
N ARG A 254 28.19 -21.10 10.17
CA ARG A 254 28.26 -22.39 10.87
C ARG A 254 28.77 -23.44 9.87
N GLY A 255 29.66 -24.31 10.32
CA GLY A 255 30.09 -25.47 9.52
C GLY A 255 28.91 -26.38 9.19
N PRO A 256 29.07 -27.33 8.24
CA PRO A 256 28.03 -28.31 7.96
C PRO A 256 27.60 -29.00 9.26
N GLU A 257 26.28 -29.16 9.44
CA GLU A 257 25.72 -29.88 10.58
C GLU A 257 26.35 -31.27 10.63
N ALA A 258 26.99 -31.61 11.74
CA ALA A 258 27.43 -32.99 11.96
C ALA A 258 26.16 -33.85 12.02
N THR A 259 26.10 -34.92 11.22
CA THR A 259 25.03 -35.92 11.26
C THR A 259 24.72 -36.27 12.71
N PRO A 260 23.45 -36.26 13.15
CA PRO A 260 23.10 -36.60 14.52
C PRO A 260 23.76 -37.93 14.88
N ARG A 261 24.64 -37.94 15.88
CA ARG A 261 25.16 -39.21 16.41
C ARG A 261 23.95 -39.97 16.92
N GLY A 262 23.70 -41.13 16.31
CA GLY A 262 22.62 -42.03 16.70
C GLY A 262 22.59 -42.20 18.22
N SER A 263 21.40 -42.09 18.78
CA SER A 263 21.10 -42.44 20.16
C SER A 263 21.67 -43.82 20.46
N ILE A 264 22.56 -43.90 21.46
CA ILE A 264 22.96 -45.14 22.14
C ILE A 264 21.85 -45.48 23.14
#